data_AF-A0A524IJ17-F1
#
_entry.id   AF-A0A524IJ17-F1
#
_cell.length_a   1.000
_cell.length_b   1.000
_cell.length_c   1.000
_cell.angle_alpha   90.00
_cell.angle_beta   90.00
_cell.angle_gamma   90.00
#
_symmetry.space_group_name_H-M   'P 1'
#
loop_
_entity.id
_entity.type
_entity.pdbx_description
1 polymer ?
#
loop_
_entity_poly.entity_id
_entity_poly.type
_entity_poly.pdbx_seq_one_letter_code
_entity_poly.pdbx_strand_id
1 'polypeptide(L)'
;MNRSRIRALFLFLVAITLAINVSCINPLQDLILQDISQVLSQRFNLTIVSVGDGTTTPSGTIEVTEGQFITIIADPADGSAFDSWAVVSGENVVLDDAAELETSIMLSSEDATVEARFYIPDITPPGVTVSTS
;
A
#
# COMPACT_ATOMS: atom_id res chain seq x y z
N MET A 1 32.80 26.84 -54.50
CA MET A 1 31.98 26.40 -53.34
C MET A 1 32.80 26.65 -52.08
N ASN A 2 32.48 27.70 -51.32
CA ASN A 2 33.40 28.33 -50.37
C ASN A 2 33.41 27.61 -49.01
N ARG A 3 34.61 27.34 -48.47
CA ARG A 3 34.83 26.58 -47.22
C ARG A 3 34.09 27.15 -46.00
N SER A 4 33.81 28.47 -45.97
CA SER A 4 32.98 29.09 -44.92
C SER A 4 31.50 28.70 -44.99
N ARG A 5 30.95 28.47 -46.19
CA ARG A 5 29.54 28.04 -46.36
C ARG A 5 29.34 26.60 -45.90
N ILE A 6 30.36 25.75 -46.04
CA ILE A 6 30.35 24.35 -45.59
C ILE A 6 30.44 24.27 -44.06
N ARG A 7 31.29 25.10 -43.42
CA ARG A 7 31.39 25.19 -41.95
C ARG A 7 30.12 25.75 -41.30
N ALA A 8 29.52 26.77 -41.91
CA ALA A 8 28.24 27.33 -41.45
C ALA A 8 27.10 26.31 -41.59
N LEU A 9 27.03 25.59 -42.72
CA LEU A 9 26.02 24.54 -42.96
C LEU A 9 26.18 23.36 -41.99
N PHE A 10 27.41 22.94 -41.68
CA PHE A 10 27.68 21.84 -40.76
C PHE A 10 27.31 22.20 -39.32
N LEU A 11 27.63 23.41 -38.86
CA LEU A 11 27.23 23.89 -37.54
C LEU A 11 25.71 24.07 -37.43
N PHE A 12 25.06 24.52 -38.50
CA PHE A 12 23.59 24.64 -38.56
C PHE A 12 22.92 23.27 -38.52
N LEU A 13 23.46 22.26 -39.23
CA LEU A 13 22.97 20.88 -39.19
C LEU A 13 23.14 20.25 -37.81
N VAL A 14 24.30 20.43 -37.16
CA VAL A 14 24.55 19.93 -35.80
C VAL A 14 23.62 20.58 -34.77
N ALA A 15 23.36 21.89 -34.87
CA ALA A 15 22.41 22.57 -34.00
C ALA A 15 20.95 22.11 -34.23
N ILE A 16 20.57 21.85 -35.49
CA ILE A 16 19.25 21.29 -35.83
C ILE A 16 19.12 19.87 -35.28
N THR A 17 20.14 19.02 -35.42
CA THR A 17 20.13 17.68 -34.82
C THR A 17 20.04 17.74 -33.29
N LEU A 18 20.72 18.69 -32.64
CA LEU A 18 20.67 18.85 -31.17
C LEU A 18 19.30 19.38 -30.69
N ALA A 19 18.65 20.27 -31.44
CA ALA A 19 17.33 20.83 -31.10
C ALA A 19 16.16 19.86 -31.32
N ILE A 20 16.27 18.95 -32.30
CA ILE A 20 15.28 17.90 -32.55
C ILE A 20 15.29 16.85 -31.41
N ASN A 21 16.43 16.65 -30.73
CA ASN A 21 16.54 15.66 -29.64
C ASN A 21 15.88 16.06 -28.30
N VAL A 22 15.32 17.27 -28.13
CA VAL A 22 14.64 17.63 -26.86
C VAL A 22 13.15 17.97 -27.05
N SER A 23 12.71 18.17 -28.30
CA SER A 23 11.35 18.67 -28.56
C SER A 23 10.35 17.59 -29.03
N CYS A 24 10.82 16.36 -29.31
CA CYS A 24 9.96 15.28 -29.81
C CYS A 24 10.34 13.87 -29.33
N ILE A 25 11.10 13.76 -28.23
CA ILE A 25 11.23 12.50 -27.50
C ILE A 25 9.89 12.23 -26.81
N ASN A 26 8.98 11.59 -27.57
CA ASN A 26 7.71 10.97 -27.22
C ASN A 26 7.04 11.34 -25.87
N PRO A 27 5.77 11.78 -25.87
CA PRO A 27 4.90 11.60 -24.69
C PRO A 27 4.65 10.11 -24.37
N LEU A 28 4.97 9.20 -25.31
CA LEU A 28 4.89 7.74 -25.14
C LEU A 28 6.08 7.13 -24.36
N GLN A 29 7.23 7.80 -24.25
CA GLN A 29 8.39 7.23 -23.54
C GLN A 29 8.19 7.27 -22.03
N ASP A 30 7.51 8.29 -21.52
CA ASP A 30 7.04 8.34 -20.12
C ASP A 30 5.93 7.32 -19.85
N LEU A 31 5.06 7.05 -20.84
CA LEU A 31 4.00 6.04 -20.69
C LEU A 31 4.57 4.62 -20.55
N ILE A 32 5.63 4.27 -21.29
CA ILE A 32 6.18 2.90 -21.25
C ILE A 32 6.93 2.65 -19.92
N LEU A 33 7.53 3.66 -19.30
CA LEU A 33 8.29 3.48 -18.05
C LEU A 33 7.43 3.50 -16.79
N GLN A 34 6.31 4.23 -16.78
CA GLN A 34 5.36 4.16 -15.67
C GLN A 34 4.45 2.91 -15.75
N ASP A 35 4.15 2.43 -16.96
CA ASP A 35 3.20 1.34 -17.19
C ASP A 35 3.83 -0.07 -17.12
N ILE A 36 5.13 -0.26 -17.40
CA ILE A 36 5.72 -1.62 -17.29
C ILE A 36 5.72 -2.15 -15.84
N SER A 37 5.84 -1.27 -14.82
CA SER A 37 5.77 -1.70 -13.42
C SER A 37 4.37 -2.18 -13.03
N GLN A 38 3.33 -1.42 -13.38
CA GLN A 38 1.91 -1.74 -13.13
C GLN A 38 1.41 -2.93 -13.97
N VAL A 39 1.90 -3.07 -15.20
CA VAL A 39 1.58 -4.20 -16.10
C VAL A 39 2.17 -5.53 -15.63
N LEU A 40 3.25 -5.49 -14.85
CA LEU A 40 3.87 -6.68 -14.26
C LEU A 40 3.49 -6.91 -12.80
N SER A 41 2.84 -5.96 -12.14
CA SER A 41 2.41 -6.12 -10.75
C SER A 41 1.36 -7.22 -10.64
N GLN A 42 1.65 -8.21 -9.81
CA GLN A 42 0.66 -9.22 -9.48
C GLN A 42 -0.42 -8.60 -8.56
N ARG A 43 -1.62 -9.17 -8.59
CA ARG A 43 -2.70 -8.81 -7.67
C ARG A 43 -3.01 -9.98 -6.76
N PHE A 44 -3.27 -9.66 -5.51
CA PHE A 44 -3.58 -10.61 -4.45
C PHE A 44 -4.87 -10.21 -3.74
N ASN A 45 -5.54 -11.19 -3.17
CA ASN A 45 -6.69 -10.96 -2.32
C ASN A 45 -6.24 -10.77 -0.87
N LEU A 46 -6.53 -9.62 -0.31
CA LEU A 46 -6.41 -9.37 1.12
C LEU A 46 -7.80 -9.49 1.74
N THR A 47 -7.96 -10.47 2.64
CA THR A 47 -9.20 -10.65 3.40
C THR A 47 -9.03 -10.10 4.81
N ILE A 48 -9.86 -9.13 5.17
CA ILE A 48 -9.85 -8.50 6.50
C ILE A 48 -11.12 -8.91 7.23
N VAL A 49 -10.94 -9.52 8.40
CA VAL A 49 -12.02 -9.98 9.25
C VAL A 49 -11.87 -9.40 10.65
N SER A 50 -12.99 -9.20 11.36
CA SER A 50 -12.98 -8.84 12.78
C SER A 50 -13.37 -10.04 13.64
N VAL A 51 -12.75 -10.14 14.81
CA VAL A 51 -13.07 -11.11 15.87
C VAL A 51 -13.41 -10.33 17.14
N GLY A 52 -14.61 -10.54 17.68
CA GLY A 52 -15.14 -9.79 18.83
C GLY A 52 -16.03 -8.62 18.42
N ASP A 53 -16.25 -7.69 19.34
CA ASP A 53 -17.15 -6.56 19.15
C ASP A 53 -16.39 -5.34 18.57
N GLY A 54 -16.29 -5.30 17.25
CA GLY A 54 -15.68 -4.22 16.49
C GLY A 54 -15.78 -4.43 14.98
N THR A 55 -15.51 -3.37 14.21
CA THR A 55 -15.53 -3.40 12.74
C THR A 55 -14.18 -2.98 12.16
N THR A 56 -13.98 -3.22 10.87
CA THR A 56 -12.76 -2.83 10.16
C THR A 56 -13.08 -2.04 8.90
N THR A 57 -12.18 -1.13 8.54
CA THR A 57 -12.20 -0.42 7.25
C THR A 57 -10.83 -0.57 6.58
N PRO A 58 -10.75 -1.21 5.41
CA PRO A 58 -11.79 -1.99 4.73
C PRO A 58 -12.17 -3.28 5.49
N SER A 59 -13.31 -3.88 5.11
CA SER A 59 -13.77 -5.17 5.61
C SER A 59 -14.04 -6.13 4.45
N GLY A 60 -13.89 -7.43 4.70
CA GLY A 60 -14.05 -8.47 3.69
C GLY A 60 -12.82 -8.59 2.80
N THR A 61 -13.02 -9.15 1.60
CA THR A 61 -11.94 -9.40 0.64
C THR A 61 -11.82 -8.23 -0.34
N ILE A 62 -10.61 -7.69 -0.45
CA ILE A 62 -10.24 -6.66 -1.41
C ILE A 62 -9.07 -7.13 -2.27
N GLU A 63 -9.03 -6.67 -3.52
CA GLU A 63 -7.90 -6.91 -4.41
C GLU A 63 -6.85 -5.82 -4.20
N VAL A 64 -5.60 -6.22 -3.98
CA VAL A 64 -4.47 -5.33 -3.74
C VAL A 64 -3.34 -5.63 -4.71
N THR A 65 -2.57 -4.60 -5.06
CA THR A 65 -1.41 -4.76 -5.93
C THR A 65 -0.21 -5.20 -5.10
N GLU A 66 0.60 -6.12 -5.63
CA GLU A 66 1.87 -6.53 -5.02
C GLU A 66 2.73 -5.32 -4.65
N GLY A 67 3.25 -5.30 -3.42
CA GLY A 67 4.09 -4.22 -2.91
C GLY A 67 3.35 -2.91 -2.61
N GLN A 68 2.03 -2.86 -2.78
CA GLN A 68 1.22 -1.72 -2.40
C GLN A 68 0.94 -1.73 -0.90
N PHE A 69 1.14 -0.58 -0.24
CA PHE A 69 0.69 -0.36 1.12
C PHE A 69 -0.80 0.03 1.13
N ILE A 70 -1.57 -0.68 1.95
CA ILE A 70 -3.00 -0.47 2.16
C ILE A 70 -3.21 -0.09 3.61
N THR A 71 -3.95 0.99 3.87
CA THR A 71 -4.33 1.36 5.24
C THR A 71 -5.52 0.51 5.69
N ILE A 72 -5.40 -0.09 6.86
CA ILE A 72 -6.47 -0.81 7.55
C ILE A 72 -6.73 -0.14 8.91
N ILE A 73 -8.01 -0.01 9.25
CA ILE A 73 -8.47 0.69 10.45
C ILE A 73 -9.41 -0.25 11.22
N ALA A 74 -9.19 -0.37 12.53
CA ALA A 74 -10.06 -1.06 13.46
C ALA A 74 -10.92 -0.04 14.21
N ASP A 75 -12.21 -0.32 14.33
CA ASP A 75 -13.18 0.51 15.04
C ASP A 75 -13.87 -0.34 16.12
N PRO A 76 -13.40 -0.28 17.38
CA PRO A 76 -13.98 -1.04 18.48
C PRO A 76 -15.38 -0.53 18.81
N ALA A 77 -16.32 -1.45 19.08
CA ALA A 77 -17.66 -1.08 19.51
C ALA A 77 -17.65 -0.49 20.94
N ASP A 78 -18.75 0.17 21.33
CA ASP A 78 -18.91 0.72 22.68
C ASP A 78 -18.69 -0.35 23.77
N GLY A 79 -17.73 -0.09 24.66
CA GLY A 79 -17.37 -1.02 25.75
C GLY A 79 -16.42 -2.14 25.34
N SER A 80 -15.95 -2.16 24.10
CA SER A 80 -14.90 -3.04 23.58
C SER A 80 -13.59 -2.28 23.43
N ALA A 81 -12.47 -3.00 23.38
CA ALA A 81 -11.15 -2.47 23.12
C ALA A 81 -10.49 -3.27 21.99
N PHE A 82 -9.67 -2.58 21.20
CA PHE A 82 -8.80 -3.23 20.22
C PHE A 82 -7.61 -3.89 20.92
N ASP A 83 -7.33 -5.15 20.56
CA ASP A 83 -6.19 -5.92 21.06
C ASP A 83 -5.01 -5.82 20.09
N SER A 84 -5.18 -6.37 18.88
CA SER A 84 -4.14 -6.39 17.85
C SER A 84 -4.66 -6.84 16.49
N TRP A 85 -3.86 -6.55 15.46
CA TRP A 85 -3.94 -7.17 14.14
C TRP A 85 -3.15 -8.48 14.13
N ALA A 86 -3.73 -9.54 13.59
CA ALA A 86 -3.09 -10.85 13.46
C ALA A 86 -3.16 -11.35 12.02
N VAL A 87 -2.01 -11.72 11.46
CA VAL A 87 -1.97 -12.42 10.17
C VAL A 87 -2.33 -13.89 10.40
N VAL A 88 -3.41 -14.34 9.79
CA VAL A 88 -3.94 -15.71 9.92
C VAL A 88 -3.38 -16.61 8.83
N SER A 89 -3.24 -16.07 7.63
CA SER A 89 -2.69 -16.75 6.46
C SER A 89 -2.00 -15.75 5.54
N GLY A 90 -1.12 -16.27 4.69
CA GLY A 90 -0.28 -15.48 3.80
C GLY A 90 1.19 -15.49 4.24
N GLU A 91 2.08 -15.58 3.27
CA GLU A 91 3.53 -15.45 3.43
C GLU A 91 3.98 -14.02 3.04
N ASN A 92 5.05 -13.53 3.68
CA ASN A 92 5.62 -12.20 3.44
C ASN A 92 4.62 -11.04 3.56
N VAL A 93 3.70 -11.13 4.52
CA VAL A 93 2.79 -10.03 4.89
C VAL A 93 3.53 -9.10 5.85
N VAL A 94 3.62 -7.82 5.50
CA VAL A 94 4.22 -6.79 6.35
C VAL A 94 3.12 -5.91 6.92
N LEU A 95 3.11 -5.78 8.25
CA LEU A 95 2.29 -4.82 9.00
C LEU A 95 3.24 -3.80 9.64
N ASP A 96 2.94 -2.51 9.52
CA ASP A 96 3.77 -1.46 10.12
C ASP A 96 3.75 -1.53 11.65
N ASP A 97 2.55 -1.47 12.23
CA ASP A 97 2.31 -1.70 13.65
C ASP A 97 1.03 -2.52 13.85
N ALA A 98 1.14 -3.69 14.48
CA ALA A 98 0.00 -4.56 14.73
C ALA A 98 -0.83 -4.14 15.95
N ALA A 99 -0.32 -3.27 16.82
CA ALA A 99 -1.00 -2.83 18.05
C ALA A 99 -1.79 -1.53 17.86
N GLU A 100 -1.61 -0.83 16.73
CA GLU A 100 -2.29 0.42 16.44
C GLU A 100 -3.65 0.19 15.75
N LEU A 101 -4.62 1.05 16.09
CA LEU A 101 -5.96 1.01 15.50
C LEU A 101 -5.92 1.24 13.99
N GLU A 102 -5.02 2.09 13.52
CA GLU A 102 -4.77 2.36 12.11
C GLU A 102 -3.34 1.94 11.78
N THR A 103 -3.20 1.07 10.79
CA THR A 103 -1.90 0.56 10.36
C THR A 103 -1.88 0.34 8.86
N SER A 104 -0.68 0.14 8.30
CA SER A 104 -0.53 -0.20 6.90
C SER A 104 -0.11 -1.65 6.74
N ILE A 105 -0.63 -2.28 5.69
CA ILE A 105 -0.33 -3.65 5.30
C ILE A 105 0.18 -3.69 3.86
N MET A 106 1.18 -4.54 3.61
CA MET A 106 1.71 -4.81 2.29
C MET A 106 1.83 -6.32 2.06
N LEU A 107 1.38 -6.77 0.87
CA LEU A 107 1.48 -8.16 0.42
C LEU A 107 2.56 -8.24 -0.67
N SER A 108 3.41 -9.28 -0.61
CA SER A 108 4.53 -9.43 -1.55
C SER A 108 4.51 -10.70 -2.39
N SER A 109 3.64 -11.69 -2.11
CA SER A 109 3.71 -12.97 -2.82
C SER A 109 2.40 -13.73 -3.01
N GLU A 110 1.45 -13.62 -2.10
CA GLU A 110 0.20 -14.38 -2.17
C GLU A 110 -0.97 -13.70 -1.45
N ASP A 111 -2.16 -14.29 -1.61
CA ASP A 111 -3.36 -13.92 -0.88
C ASP A 111 -3.15 -14.06 0.63
N ALA A 112 -3.68 -13.11 1.40
CA ALA A 112 -3.49 -13.06 2.84
C ALA A 112 -4.81 -12.83 3.58
N THR A 113 -4.88 -13.31 4.82
CA THR A 113 -6.00 -13.02 5.72
C THR A 113 -5.47 -12.38 6.99
N VAL A 114 -6.08 -11.26 7.38
CA VAL A 114 -5.77 -10.53 8.60
C VAL A 114 -7.01 -10.39 9.46
N GLU A 115 -6.83 -10.65 10.75
CA GLU A 115 -7.82 -10.53 11.81
C GLU A 115 -7.59 -9.27 12.63
N ALA A 116 -8.60 -8.42 12.78
CA ALA A 116 -8.67 -7.43 13.86
C ALA A 116 -9.27 -8.09 15.10
N ARG A 117 -8.54 -8.10 16.22
CA ARG A 117 -9.02 -8.70 17.46
C ARG A 117 -9.52 -7.64 18.42
N PHE A 118 -10.71 -7.88 18.94
CA PHE A 118 -11.37 -7.04 19.93
C PHE A 118 -11.69 -7.85 21.17
N TYR A 119 -11.66 -7.20 22.33
CA TYR A 119 -12.03 -7.81 23.60
C TYR A 119 -12.81 -6.83 24.46
N ILE A 120 -13.68 -7.38 25.31
CA ILE A 120 -14.35 -6.59 26.34
C ILE A 120 -13.40 -6.56 27.56
N PRO A 121 -12.90 -5.39 27.97
CA PRO A 121 -12.07 -5.30 29.17
C PRO A 121 -12.87 -5.68 30.41
N ASP A 122 -12.24 -6.45 31.31
CA ASP A 122 -12.83 -6.76 32.61
C ASP A 122 -12.95 -5.46 33.44
N ILE A 123 -14.16 -4.90 33.48
CA ILE A 123 -14.49 -3.73 34.33
C ILE A 123 -14.63 -4.11 35.81
N THR A 124 -13.87 -5.11 36.29
CA THR A 124 -13.94 -5.53 37.69
C THR A 124 -13.76 -4.31 38.59
N PRO A 125 -14.78 -3.92 39.38
CA PRO A 125 -14.66 -2.77 40.23
C PRO A 125 -13.52 -3.03 41.22
N PRO A 126 -12.58 -2.10 41.40
CA PRO A 126 -11.56 -2.24 42.43
C PRO A 126 -12.27 -2.28 43.80
N GLY A 127 -12.34 -3.47 44.41
CA GLY A 127 -12.79 -3.63 45.80
C GLY A 127 -14.06 -4.46 46.06
N VAL A 128 -14.51 -5.33 45.15
CA VAL A 128 -15.55 -6.33 45.53
C VAL A 128 -14.91 -7.43 46.39
N THR A 129 -14.64 -7.13 47.66
CA THR A 129 -14.41 -8.16 48.67
C THR A 129 -15.77 -8.79 48.99
N VAL A 130 -16.10 -9.90 48.33
CA VAL A 130 -17.19 -10.75 48.79
C VAL A 130 -16.73 -11.39 50.09
N SER A 131 -16.99 -10.71 51.21
CA SER A 131 -16.96 -11.35 52.52
C SER A 131 -18.25 -12.14 52.66
N THR A 132 -18.21 -13.42 52.29
CA THR A 132 -19.23 -14.37 52.70
C THR A 132 -19.05 -14.65 54.19
N SER A 133 -20.00 -14.22 55.01
CA SER A 133 -20.11 -14.58 56.43
C SER A 133 -20.45 -16.04 56.65
#